data_AF-A0A951ZEX2-F1
#
_entry.id   AF-A0A951ZEX2-F1
#
_cell.length_a   1.000
_cell.length_b   1.000
_cell.length_c   1.000
_cell.angle_alpha   90.00
_cell.angle_beta   90.00
_cell.angle_gamma   90.00
#
_symmetry.space_group_name_H-M   'P 1'
#
loop_
_entity.id
_entity.type
_entity.pdbx_description
1 polymer ?
#
loop_
_entity_poly.entity_id
_entity_poly.type
_entity_poly.pdbx_seq_one_letter_code
_entity_poly.pdbx_strand_id
1 'polypeptide(L)'
;MRRTANRRSPVNRRRPPLRRVTRCGKRFRVDAANYGRATIVIDLGDAIDRDLEQFLDFICTQAFGCDVVQDVNYEVIGLTKERGLRVRVTGDVSYLLAERAHT
;
A
#
# COMPACT_ATOMS: atom_id res chain seq x y z
N MET A 1 48.26 19.50 12.74
CA MET A 1 47.26 18.59 13.34
C MET A 1 46.10 18.41 12.38
N ARG A 2 45.95 17.21 11.78
CA ARG A 2 44.97 16.91 10.73
C ARG A 2 43.63 16.50 11.36
N ARG A 3 42.54 17.21 11.02
CA ARG A 3 41.16 16.81 11.34
C ARG A 3 40.75 15.68 10.40
N THR A 4 40.60 14.46 10.90
CA THR A 4 40.00 13.34 10.16
C THR A 4 38.48 13.54 10.12
N ALA A 5 37.98 14.02 8.98
CA ALA A 5 36.56 14.06 8.69
C ALA A 5 36.05 12.61 8.54
N ASN A 6 35.20 12.18 9.47
CA ASN A 6 34.56 10.87 9.46
C ASN A 6 33.50 10.85 8.34
N ARG A 7 33.91 10.42 7.13
CA ARG A 7 33.02 10.26 5.97
C ARG A 7 32.08 9.08 6.24
N ARG A 8 30.92 9.32 6.87
CA ARG A 8 29.80 8.38 6.85
C ARG A 8 29.29 8.31 5.41
N SER A 9 29.58 7.21 4.73
CA SER A 9 29.05 6.90 3.39
C SER A 9 27.52 7.05 3.39
N PRO A 10 26.91 7.57 2.32
CA PRO A 10 25.46 7.61 2.22
C PRO A 10 24.95 6.17 2.24
N VAL A 11 24.14 5.82 3.24
CA VAL A 11 23.38 4.57 3.24
C VAL A 11 22.49 4.62 2.01
N ASN A 12 22.90 3.93 0.97
CA ASN A 12 22.18 3.83 -0.29
C ASN A 12 20.91 3.02 0.01
N ARG A 13 19.84 3.70 0.43
CA ARG A 13 18.50 3.12 0.57
C ARG A 13 17.99 2.80 -0.83
N ARG A 14 18.59 1.81 -1.48
CA ARG A 14 18.08 1.22 -2.72
C ARG A 14 16.67 0.77 -2.37
N ARG A 15 15.66 1.46 -2.92
CA ARG A 15 14.27 1.02 -2.77
C ARG A 15 14.22 -0.43 -3.28
N PRO A 16 13.69 -1.38 -2.50
CA PRO A 16 13.59 -2.75 -2.97
C PRO A 16 12.85 -2.77 -4.33
N PRO A 17 13.21 -3.68 -5.24
CA PRO A 17 12.56 -3.77 -6.53
C PRO A 17 11.07 -4.06 -6.31
N LEU A 18 10.22 -3.11 -6.70
CA LEU A 18 8.78 -3.26 -6.61
C LEU A 18 8.24 -3.79 -7.94
N ARG A 19 7.59 -4.95 -7.91
CA ARG A 19 6.83 -5.50 -9.04
C ARG A 19 5.54 -4.70 -9.21
N ARG A 20 5.16 -4.36 -10.44
CA ARG A 20 3.85 -3.75 -10.73
C ARG A 20 2.85 -4.84 -11.01
N VAL A 21 1.71 -4.79 -10.34
CA VAL A 21 0.63 -5.76 -10.48
C VAL A 21 -0.65 -5.01 -10.79
N THR A 22 -1.45 -5.53 -11.72
CA THR A 22 -2.78 -4.98 -12.04
C THR A 22 -3.83 -6.04 -11.77
N ARG A 23 -4.85 -5.78 -10.94
CA ARG A 23 -6.00 -6.69 -10.71
C ARG A 23 -7.28 -5.86 -10.66
N CYS A 24 -8.36 -6.33 -11.29
CA CYS A 24 -9.65 -5.60 -11.33
C CYS A 24 -9.52 -4.12 -11.76
N GLY A 25 -8.60 -3.81 -12.69
CA GLY A 25 -8.31 -2.44 -13.13
C GLY A 25 -7.46 -1.59 -12.16
N LYS A 26 -7.14 -2.09 -10.96
CA LYS A 26 -6.32 -1.42 -9.95
C LYS A 26 -4.84 -1.76 -10.14
N ARG A 27 -3.98 -0.75 -10.17
CA ARG A 27 -2.52 -0.92 -10.28
C ARG A 27 -1.86 -0.66 -8.94
N PHE A 28 -1.15 -1.64 -8.42
CA PHE A 28 -0.40 -1.54 -7.17
C PHE A 28 1.01 -2.09 -7.32
N ARG A 29 1.84 -1.82 -6.32
CA ARG A 29 3.23 -2.26 -6.27
C ARG A 29 3.38 -3.34 -5.22
N VAL A 30 4.16 -4.38 -5.52
CA VAL A 30 4.43 -5.48 -4.60
C VAL A 30 5.92 -5.59 -4.36
N ASP A 31 6.35 -5.79 -3.12
CA ASP A 31 7.76 -6.02 -2.79
C ASP A 31 8.15 -7.51 -2.90
N ALA A 32 9.38 -7.84 -2.51
CA ALA A 32 9.90 -9.20 -2.57
C ALA A 32 9.25 -10.16 -1.54
N ALA A 33 8.58 -9.62 -0.51
CA ALA A 33 7.88 -10.38 0.50
C ALA A 33 6.37 -10.52 0.20
N ASN A 34 5.95 -10.21 -1.03
CA ASN A 34 4.55 -10.20 -1.46
C ASN A 34 3.66 -9.19 -0.74
N TYR A 35 4.23 -8.12 -0.16
CA TYR A 35 3.42 -7.03 0.38
C TYR A 35 3.07 -6.02 -0.69
N GLY A 36 1.76 -5.90 -0.94
CA GLY A 36 1.16 -4.92 -1.83
C GLY A 36 1.15 -3.54 -1.18
N ARG A 37 1.36 -2.49 -1.98
CA ARG A 37 1.27 -1.08 -1.58
C ARG A 37 0.52 -0.29 -2.64
N ALA A 38 -0.51 0.42 -2.21
CA ALA A 38 -1.30 1.31 -3.04
C ALA A 38 -1.66 2.60 -2.28
N THR A 39 -1.89 3.67 -3.03
CA THR A 39 -2.46 4.91 -2.49
C THR A 39 -3.79 5.12 -3.18
N ILE A 40 -4.84 5.22 -2.38
CA ILE A 40 -6.21 5.43 -2.85
C ILE A 40 -6.73 6.76 -2.32
N VAL A 41 -7.76 7.27 -2.98
CA VAL A 41 -8.57 8.38 -2.48
C VAL A 41 -9.99 7.85 -2.38
N ILE A 42 -10.60 8.00 -1.22
CA ILE A 42 -11.97 7.59 -0.91
C ILE A 42 -12.75 8.79 -0.37
N ASP A 43 -14.07 8.78 -0.45
CA ASP A 43 -14.88 9.82 0.19
C ASP A 43 -14.76 9.71 1.73
N LEU A 44 -14.69 10.86 2.42
CA LEU A 44 -14.58 10.87 3.88
C LEU A 44 -15.88 10.43 4.56
N GLY A 45 -17.05 10.72 3.97
CA GLY A 45 -18.33 10.21 4.47
C GLY A 45 -18.37 8.69 4.41
N ASP A 46 -17.98 8.13 3.27
CA ASP A 46 -17.81 6.68 3.11
C ASP A 46 -16.90 6.06 4.19
N ALA A 47 -15.81 6.73 4.54
CA ALA A 47 -14.88 6.24 5.55
C ALA A 47 -15.48 6.27 6.97
N ILE A 48 -16.36 7.22 7.27
CA ILE A 48 -16.96 7.41 8.60
C ILE A 48 -18.18 6.50 8.81
N ASP A 49 -18.93 6.22 7.75
CA ASP A 49 -20.15 5.41 7.82
C ASP A 49 -19.88 3.90 8.00
N ARG A 50 -18.61 3.48 7.90
CA ARG A 50 -18.16 2.08 8.01
C ARG A 50 -17.52 1.83 9.37
N ASP A 51 -17.82 0.68 9.96
CA ASP A 51 -17.00 0.17 11.07
C ASP A 51 -15.58 -0.21 10.58
N LEU A 52 -14.69 -0.54 11.52
CA LEU A 52 -13.30 -0.82 11.20
C LEU A 52 -13.14 -1.99 10.22
N GLU A 53 -13.88 -3.09 10.38
CA GLU A 53 -13.73 -4.26 9.51
C GLU A 53 -14.24 -3.93 8.10
N GLN A 54 -15.42 -3.32 8.02
CA GLN A 54 -15.97 -2.86 6.74
C GLN A 54 -15.07 -1.85 6.05
N PHE A 55 -14.41 -0.98 6.81
CA PHE A 55 -13.46 -0.02 6.29
C PHE A 55 -12.22 -0.70 5.73
N LEU A 56 -11.67 -1.69 6.44
CA LEU A 56 -10.51 -2.47 6.00
C LEU A 56 -10.81 -3.23 4.70
N ASP A 57 -11.95 -3.91 4.62
CA ASP A 57 -12.37 -4.62 3.41
C ASP A 57 -12.57 -3.66 2.23
N PHE A 58 -13.15 -2.48 2.50
CA PHE A 58 -13.37 -1.44 1.51
C PHE A 58 -12.05 -0.90 0.96
N ILE A 59 -11.09 -0.51 1.81
CA ILE A 59 -9.81 0.03 1.34
C ILE A 59 -8.98 -1.05 0.63
N CYS A 60 -9.05 -2.31 1.06
CA CYS A 60 -8.40 -3.43 0.38
C CYS A 60 -8.97 -3.64 -1.01
N THR A 61 -10.30 -3.66 -1.13
CA THR A 61 -11.00 -3.76 -2.42
C THR A 61 -10.63 -2.60 -3.34
N GLN A 62 -10.60 -1.37 -2.82
CA GLN A 62 -10.22 -0.19 -3.60
C GLN A 62 -8.75 -0.18 -4.02
N ALA A 63 -7.85 -0.71 -3.19
CA ALA A 63 -6.41 -0.70 -3.39
C ALA A 63 -5.91 -1.86 -4.28
N PHE A 64 -6.40 -3.06 -4.03
CA PHE A 64 -5.88 -4.31 -4.59
C PHE A 64 -6.91 -5.07 -5.44
N GLY A 65 -8.18 -4.64 -5.42
CA GLY A 65 -9.26 -5.37 -6.07
C GLY A 65 -9.60 -6.69 -5.38
N CYS A 66 -9.34 -6.79 -4.07
CA CYS A 66 -9.71 -7.90 -3.19
C CYS A 66 -9.94 -7.38 -1.78
N ASP A 67 -10.93 -7.93 -1.09
CA ASP A 67 -11.19 -7.79 0.34
C ASP A 67 -10.32 -8.76 1.19
N VAL A 68 -10.03 -9.97 0.68
CA VAL A 68 -9.24 -11.00 1.38
C VAL A 68 -7.72 -10.74 1.37
N VAL A 69 -7.28 -9.60 1.88
CA VAL A 69 -5.86 -9.26 2.06
C VAL A 69 -5.46 -9.49 3.52
N GLN A 70 -4.32 -10.13 3.75
CA GLN A 70 -3.82 -10.41 5.10
C GLN A 70 -2.84 -9.33 5.58
N ASP A 71 -2.60 -9.25 6.89
CA ASP A 71 -1.70 -8.28 7.52
C ASP A 71 -1.88 -6.84 6.99
N VAL A 72 -3.13 -6.38 6.99
CA VAL A 72 -3.50 -5.07 6.43
C VAL A 72 -3.08 -3.98 7.40
N ASN A 73 -2.35 -3.00 6.87
CA ASN A 73 -2.04 -1.75 7.54
C ASN A 73 -2.44 -0.57 6.65
N TYR A 74 -2.87 0.52 7.28
CA TYR A 74 -3.28 1.72 6.58
C TYR A 74 -2.71 2.97 7.25
N GLU A 75 -2.48 3.99 6.46
CA GLU A 75 -1.98 5.29 6.92
C GLU A 75 -2.68 6.40 6.17
N VAL A 76 -3.28 7.32 6.93
CA VAL A 76 -3.89 8.53 6.37
C VAL A 76 -2.78 9.52 6.01
N ILE A 77 -2.62 9.77 4.71
CA ILE A 77 -1.58 10.67 4.18
C ILE A 77 -2.08 12.12 4.14
N GLY A 78 -3.39 12.31 4.10
CA GLY A 78 -4.00 13.64 4.15
C GLY A 78 -5.42 13.69 3.60
N LEU A 79 -5.94 14.90 3.54
CA LEU A 79 -7.27 15.21 3.01
C LEU A 79 -7.14 16.01 1.71
N THR A 80 -8.06 15.76 0.79
CA THR A 80 -8.25 16.56 -0.43
C THR A 80 -9.29 17.66 -0.18
N LYS A 81 -9.35 18.66 -1.07
CA LYS A 81 -10.30 19.79 -0.94
C LYS A 81 -11.76 19.37 -1.05
N GLU A 82 -12.03 18.27 -1.76
CA GLU A 82 -13.37 17.75 -2.06
C GLU A 82 -13.81 16.68 -1.05
N ARG A 83 -13.32 16.74 0.20
CA ARG A 83 -13.58 15.73 1.25
C ARG A 83 -13.08 14.32 0.92
N GLY A 84 -12.20 14.15 -0.06
CA GLY A 84 -11.54 12.85 -0.28
C GLY A 84 -10.43 12.59 0.74
N LEU A 85 -10.45 11.44 1.40
CA LEU A 85 -9.40 10.93 2.29
C LEU A 85 -8.35 10.17 1.47
N ARG A 86 -7.08 10.60 1.53
CA ARG A 86 -5.98 9.91 0.87
C ARG A 86 -5.34 8.92 1.84
N VAL A 87 -5.42 7.65 1.50
CA VAL A 87 -4.96 6.54 2.35
C VAL A 87 -3.87 5.75 1.63
N ARG A 88 -2.77 5.47 2.31
CA ARG A 88 -1.79 4.46 1.91
C ARG A 88 -2.19 3.15 2.54
N VAL A 89 -2.43 2.14 1.72
CA VAL A 89 -2.79 0.79 2.14
C VAL A 89 -1.63 -0.15 1.83
N THR A 90 -1.29 -0.99 2.80
CA THR A 90 -0.30 -2.06 2.66
C THR A 90 -0.87 -3.36 3.19
N GLY A 91 -0.58 -4.48 2.55
CA GLY A 91 -0.99 -5.80 3.06
C GLY A 91 -0.36 -6.93 2.27
N ASP A 92 -0.42 -8.13 2.82
CA ASP A 92 0.04 -9.37 2.20
C ASP A 92 -0.93 -9.78 1.08
N VAL A 93 -0.41 -9.78 -0.15
CA VAL A 93 -1.15 -10.14 -1.36
C VAL A 93 -0.68 -11.48 -1.93
N SER A 94 -0.05 -12.34 -1.13
CA SER A 94 0.43 -13.66 -1.54
C SER A 94 -0.68 -14.51 -2.13
N TYR A 95 -1.88 -14.47 -1.53
CA TYR A 95 -3.06 -15.15 -2.06
C TYR A 95 -3.41 -14.71 -3.50
N LEU A 96 -3.38 -13.40 -3.74
CA LEU A 96 -3.64 -12.83 -5.08
C LEU A 96 -2.61 -13.23 -6.12
N LEU A 97 -1.36 -13.42 -5.69
CA LEU A 97 -0.28 -13.84 -6.57
C LEU A 97 -0.32 -15.35 -6.85
N ALA A 98 -0.73 -16.15 -5.87
CA ALA A 98 -0.90 -17.59 -6.03
C ALA A 98 -2.05 -17.92 -6.99
N GLU A 99 -3.18 -17.21 -6.90
CA GLU A 99 -4.34 -17.40 -7.78
C GLU A 99 -3.99 -17.19 -9.28
N ARG A 100 -3.05 -16.27 -9.57
CA ARG A 100 -2.57 -16.00 -10.93
C ARG A 100 -1.65 -17.07 -11.50
N ALA A 101 -1.04 -17.91 -10.66
CA ALA A 101 -0.11 -18.95 -11.12
C ALA A 101 -0.84 -20.16 -11.72
N HIS A 102 -2.16 -20.25 -11.56
CA HIS A 102 -3.00 -21.36 -12.01
C HIS A 102 -3.87 -21.05 -13.23
N THR A 103 -3.62 -19.94 -13.94
CA THR A 103 -4.29 -19.59 -15.20
C THR A 103 -3.28 -19.48 -16.33
#